data_AF-A0A1V3ISB1-F1
#
_entry.id   AF-A0A1V3ISB1-F1
#
_cell.length_a   1.000
_cell.length_b   1.000
_cell.length_c   1.000
_cell.angle_alpha   90.00
_cell.angle_beta   90.00
_cell.angle_gamma   90.00
#
_symmetry.space_group_name_H-M   'P 1'
#
loop_
_entity.id
_entity.type
_entity.pdbx_description
1 polymer ?
#
loop_
_entity_poly.entity_id
_entity_poly.type
_entity_poly.pdbx_seq_one_letter_code
_entity_poly.pdbx_strand_id
1 'polypeptide(L)'
;MKGEPIEAVNVGLQSLLSALRQNPYALDSVYLSIFTFDSEIKNILPLTALEDVTLPTVSTPDSGPTFLGKMLEELASAVQKERILGSTNQKGDWRPILILLTDGKPSDVMAYNNAIPLIKSLNFGNIVACAAGPKADPNILKKLTDTVVSLDTMDLNSFAQFFQWVSASVAQTSISVGAPTSNSLPPPPDEINIVL
;
A
#
# COMPACT_ATOMS: atom_id res chain seq x y z
N MET A 1 13.90 0.27 8.39
CA MET A 1 13.13 1.48 8.78
C MET A 1 13.14 1.68 10.30
N LYS A 2 14.26 1.46 10.99
CA LYS A 2 14.27 1.38 12.46
C LYS A 2 14.29 2.76 13.12
N GLY A 3 13.63 2.88 14.28
CA GLY A 3 13.63 4.09 15.11
C GLY A 3 12.51 5.04 14.73
N GLU A 4 12.83 6.32 14.57
CA GLU A 4 11.87 7.35 14.15
C GLU A 4 11.03 6.99 12.90
N PRO A 5 11.59 6.35 11.85
CA PRO A 5 10.82 6.00 10.66
C PRO A 5 9.67 5.00 10.90
N ILE A 6 9.86 3.98 11.76
CA ILE A 6 8.79 3.02 12.03
C ILE A 6 7.70 3.62 12.92
N GLU A 7 8.09 4.48 13.86
CA GLU A 7 7.13 5.27 14.64
C GLU A 7 6.33 6.20 13.73
N ALA A 8 6.99 6.83 12.74
CA ALA A 8 6.31 7.65 11.76
C ALA A 8 5.31 6.87 10.90
N VAL A 9 5.64 5.63 10.51
CA VAL A 9 4.68 4.73 9.85
C VAL A 9 3.50 4.40 10.74
N ASN A 10 3.73 4.05 12.02
CA ASN A 10 2.65 3.74 12.96
C ASN A 10 1.69 4.92 13.14
N VAL A 11 2.21 6.14 13.32
CA VAL A 11 1.40 7.36 13.41
C VAL A 11 0.68 7.67 12.09
N GLY A 12 1.36 7.45 10.96
CA GLY A 12 0.79 7.59 9.63
C GLY A 12 -0.39 6.66 9.39
N LEU A 13 -0.28 5.38 9.80
CA LEU A 13 -1.36 4.39 9.72
C LEU A 13 -2.56 4.78 10.60
N GLN A 14 -2.32 5.30 11.81
CA GLN A 14 -3.40 5.82 12.67
C GLN A 14 -4.13 6.99 12.01
N SER A 15 -3.38 7.89 11.36
CA SER A 15 -3.94 9.02 10.62
C SER A 15 -4.75 8.56 9.40
N LEU A 16 -4.24 7.56 8.65
CA LEU A 16 -4.96 6.92 7.55
C LEU A 16 -6.30 6.36 8.01
N LEU A 17 -6.29 5.53 9.05
CA LEU A 17 -7.50 4.89 9.56
C LEU A 17 -8.51 5.93 10.05
N SER A 18 -8.05 6.96 10.75
CA SER A 18 -8.89 8.05 11.23
C SER A 18 -9.55 8.80 10.07
N ALA A 19 -8.80 9.10 9.01
CA ALA A 19 -9.34 9.77 7.81
C ALA A 19 -10.35 8.90 7.06
N LEU A 20 -10.05 7.60 6.89
CA LEU A 20 -10.98 6.67 6.24
C LEU A 20 -12.28 6.52 7.03
N ARG A 21 -12.21 6.45 8.37
CA ARG A 21 -13.39 6.36 9.24
C ARG A 21 -14.27 7.61 9.25
N GLN A 22 -13.72 8.77 8.88
CA GLN A 22 -14.52 9.98 8.72
C GLN A 22 -15.32 10.00 7.42
N ASN A 23 -15.04 9.10 6.47
CA ASN A 23 -15.77 8.99 5.22
C ASN A 23 -16.85 7.89 5.32
N PRO A 24 -18.16 8.25 5.30
CA PRO A 24 -19.25 7.28 5.39
C PRO A 24 -19.21 6.21 4.30
N TYR A 25 -18.84 6.57 3.07
CA TYR A 25 -18.74 5.60 1.98
C TYR A 25 -17.60 4.60 2.19
N ALA A 26 -16.49 5.04 2.80
CA ALA A 26 -15.36 4.17 3.07
C ALA A 26 -15.66 3.18 4.20
N LEU A 27 -16.39 3.60 5.24
CA LEU A 27 -16.81 2.72 6.33
C LEU A 27 -17.60 1.50 5.83
N ASP A 28 -18.53 1.70 4.90
CA ASP A 28 -19.41 0.63 4.41
C ASP A 28 -18.77 -0.26 3.33
N SER A 29 -17.63 0.14 2.75
CA SER A 29 -17.10 -0.49 1.53
C SER A 29 -15.61 -0.85 1.56
N VAL A 30 -14.84 -0.32 2.50
CA VAL A 30 -13.38 -0.52 2.54
C VAL A 30 -13.01 -1.60 3.54
N TYR A 31 -12.18 -2.51 3.06
CA TYR A 31 -11.45 -3.48 3.88
C TYR A 31 -9.97 -3.11 3.89
N LEU A 32 -9.31 -3.34 5.01
CA LEU A 32 -7.89 -3.10 5.19
C LEU A 32 -7.17 -4.40 5.52
N SER A 33 -6.00 -4.60 4.92
CA SER A 33 -5.05 -5.63 5.34
C SER A 33 -3.65 -5.04 5.41
N ILE A 34 -2.84 -5.50 6.37
CA ILE A 34 -1.47 -5.02 6.59
C ILE A 34 -0.53 -6.22 6.68
N PHE A 35 0.47 -6.19 5.81
CA PHE A 35 1.58 -7.14 5.79
C PHE A 35 2.87 -6.43 6.17
N THR A 36 3.70 -7.12 6.95
CA THR A 36 5.10 -6.74 7.19
C THR A 36 6.01 -7.77 6.55
N PHE A 37 7.16 -7.33 6.06
CA PHE A 37 8.11 -8.22 5.41
C PHE A 37 9.56 -7.86 5.76
N ASP A 38 10.33 -8.90 6.03
CA ASP A 38 11.78 -8.87 6.20
C ASP A 38 12.39 -10.15 5.60
N SER A 39 13.02 -10.99 6.42
CA SER A 39 13.25 -12.42 6.18
C SER A 39 11.98 -13.28 6.21
N GLU A 40 10.94 -12.81 6.88
CA GLU A 40 9.63 -13.45 7.00
C GLU A 40 8.55 -12.49 6.53
N ILE A 41 7.44 -13.04 6.01
CA ILE A 41 6.26 -12.27 5.64
C ILE A 41 5.22 -12.58 6.71
N LYS A 42 4.62 -11.52 7.28
CA LYS A 42 3.62 -11.66 8.34
C LYS A 42 2.41 -10.82 7.95
N ASN A 43 1.25 -11.47 7.91
CA ASN A 43 -0.03 -10.78 7.85
C ASN A 43 -0.41 -10.37 9.28
N ILE A 44 -0.18 -9.12 9.63
CA ILE A 44 -0.42 -8.60 10.99
C ILE A 44 -1.83 -8.02 11.16
N LEU A 45 -2.50 -7.73 10.04
CA LEU A 45 -3.92 -7.39 9.99
C LEU A 45 -4.53 -8.10 8.77
N PRO A 46 -5.25 -9.22 8.96
CA PRO A 46 -5.99 -9.87 7.90
C PRO A 46 -7.00 -8.91 7.26
N LEU A 47 -7.53 -9.25 6.08
CA LEU A 47 -8.53 -8.42 5.41
C LEU A 47 -9.76 -8.21 6.32
N THR A 48 -9.86 -7.01 6.88
CA THR A 48 -10.81 -6.65 7.95
C THR A 48 -11.62 -5.42 7.55
N ALA A 49 -12.92 -5.42 7.80
CA ALA A 49 -13.79 -4.27 7.56
C ALA A 49 -13.33 -3.07 8.38
N LEU A 50 -13.38 -1.86 7.81
CA LEU A 50 -12.80 -0.67 8.44
C LEU A 50 -13.35 -0.36 9.85
N GLU A 51 -14.62 -0.70 10.10
CA GLU A 51 -15.25 -0.57 11.42
C GLU A 51 -14.60 -1.46 12.49
N ASP A 52 -14.15 -2.65 12.10
CA ASP A 52 -13.56 -3.66 12.99
C ASP A 52 -12.03 -3.55 13.11
N VAL A 53 -11.39 -2.71 12.29
CA VAL A 53 -9.93 -2.57 12.30
C VAL A 53 -9.42 -2.11 13.66
N THR A 54 -8.57 -2.92 14.27
CA THR A 54 -7.68 -2.49 15.35
C THR A 54 -6.25 -2.52 14.82
N LEU A 55 -5.62 -1.34 14.70
CA LEU A 55 -4.28 -1.26 14.11
C LEU A 55 -3.25 -1.94 15.00
N PRO A 56 -2.52 -2.95 14.48
CA PRO A 56 -1.36 -3.48 15.17
C PRO A 56 -0.22 -2.47 15.16
N THR A 57 0.61 -2.49 16.19
CA THR A 57 1.89 -1.78 16.16
C THR A 57 2.86 -2.50 15.23
N VAL A 58 3.28 -1.82 14.17
CA VAL A 58 4.29 -2.32 13.24
C VAL A 58 5.66 -2.19 13.92
N SER A 59 6.43 -3.27 13.92
CA SER A 59 7.82 -3.28 14.40
C SER A 59 8.74 -3.82 13.31
N THR A 60 10.02 -3.44 13.36
CA THR A 60 11.03 -3.94 12.43
C THR A 60 12.11 -4.69 13.19
N PRO A 61 12.65 -5.80 12.64
CA PRO A 61 13.81 -6.47 13.23
C PRO A 61 15.04 -5.56 13.22
N ASP A 62 16.05 -5.93 14.02
CA ASP A 62 17.31 -5.17 14.12
C ASP A 62 18.09 -5.14 12.80
N SER A 63 18.07 -6.24 12.05
CA SER A 63 18.65 -6.37 10.73
C SER A 63 18.08 -7.60 10.04
N GLY A 64 18.02 -7.57 8.71
CA GLY A 64 17.60 -8.72 7.94
C GLY A 64 17.59 -8.43 6.45
N PRO A 65 17.48 -9.45 5.60
CA PRO A 65 17.19 -9.27 4.20
C PRO A 65 15.80 -8.65 4.01
N THR A 66 15.56 -8.09 2.84
CA THR A 66 14.26 -7.56 2.43
C THR A 66 13.70 -8.47 1.34
N PHE A 67 12.89 -9.46 1.71
CA PHE A 67 12.26 -10.40 0.76
C PHE A 67 10.98 -9.81 0.14
N LEU A 68 11.17 -8.75 -0.64
CA LEU A 68 10.08 -8.07 -1.32
C LEU A 68 9.44 -8.94 -2.41
N GLY A 69 10.22 -9.76 -3.11
CA GLY A 69 9.67 -10.67 -4.13
C GLY A 69 8.70 -11.67 -3.53
N LYS A 70 9.12 -12.37 -2.47
CA LYS A 70 8.27 -13.31 -1.73
C LYS A 70 7.05 -12.62 -1.12
N MET A 71 7.19 -11.40 -0.61
CA MET A 71 6.04 -10.61 -0.13
C MET A 71 5.00 -10.38 -1.24
N LEU A 72 5.44 -10.02 -2.45
CA LEU A 72 4.53 -9.81 -3.57
C LEU A 72 3.85 -11.12 -4.01
N GLU A 73 4.53 -12.27 -3.94
CA GLU A 73 3.92 -13.57 -4.21
C GLU A 73 2.84 -13.93 -3.18
N GLU A 74 3.11 -13.72 -1.89
CA GLU A 74 2.13 -13.96 -0.82
C GLU A 74 0.93 -13.01 -0.91
N LEU A 75 1.18 -11.73 -1.21
CA LEU A 75 0.14 -10.75 -1.46
C LEU A 75 -0.72 -11.16 -2.67
N ALA A 76 -0.11 -11.63 -3.75
CA ALA A 76 -0.84 -12.06 -4.92
C ALA A 76 -1.77 -13.24 -4.61
N SER A 77 -1.28 -14.21 -3.83
CA SER A 77 -2.07 -15.35 -3.35
C SER A 77 -3.23 -14.91 -2.45
N ALA A 78 -2.98 -14.00 -1.51
CA ALA A 78 -4.01 -13.45 -0.64
C ALA A 78 -5.12 -12.75 -1.44
N VAL A 79 -4.75 -11.87 -2.37
CA VAL A 79 -5.72 -11.17 -3.23
C VAL A 79 -6.52 -12.14 -4.09
N GLN A 80 -5.90 -13.16 -4.68
CA GLN A 80 -6.62 -14.16 -5.48
C GLN A 80 -7.62 -14.97 -4.65
N LYS A 81 -7.31 -15.21 -3.37
CA LYS A 81 -8.17 -15.97 -2.46
C LYS A 81 -9.33 -15.12 -1.91
N GLU A 82 -9.04 -13.87 -1.58
CA GLU A 82 -9.97 -13.01 -0.83
C GLU A 82 -10.86 -12.17 -1.75
N ARG A 83 -10.37 -11.81 -2.95
CA ARG A 83 -11.11 -10.96 -3.87
C ARG A 83 -12.21 -11.74 -4.60
N ILE A 84 -13.43 -11.24 -4.50
CA ILE A 84 -14.58 -11.71 -5.26
C ILE A 84 -14.58 -11.03 -6.62
N LEU A 85 -14.35 -11.79 -7.69
CA LEU A 85 -14.45 -11.26 -9.05
C LEU A 85 -15.91 -11.11 -9.47
N GLY A 86 -16.21 -10.02 -10.18
CA GLY A 86 -17.56 -9.77 -10.70
C GLY A 86 -17.92 -10.79 -11.77
N SER A 87 -19.17 -11.23 -11.76
CA SER A 87 -19.76 -12.10 -12.79
C SER A 87 -21.07 -11.49 -13.28
N THR A 88 -21.71 -12.11 -14.27
CA THR A 88 -23.05 -11.69 -14.74
C THR A 88 -24.10 -11.73 -13.63
N ASN A 89 -23.89 -12.55 -12.60
CA ASN A 89 -24.86 -12.83 -11.55
C ASN A 89 -24.47 -12.24 -10.18
N GLN A 90 -23.26 -11.70 -10.04
CA GLN A 90 -22.74 -11.16 -8.77
C GLN A 90 -21.87 -9.94 -9.03
N LYS A 91 -22.12 -8.85 -8.32
CA LYS A 91 -21.20 -7.72 -8.26
C LYS A 91 -19.93 -8.16 -7.53
N GLY A 92 -18.78 -7.97 -8.16
CA GLY A 92 -17.49 -8.28 -7.55
C GLY A 92 -16.93 -7.08 -6.81
N ASP A 93 -15.84 -7.33 -6.10
CA ASP A 93 -15.08 -6.32 -5.40
C ASP A 93 -14.43 -5.37 -6.39
N TRP A 94 -14.32 -4.11 -5.95
CA TRP A 94 -13.59 -3.11 -6.69
C TRP A 94 -12.11 -3.49 -6.82
N ARG A 95 -11.42 -2.86 -7.77
CA ARG A 95 -9.98 -3.05 -7.94
C ARG A 95 -9.22 -2.57 -6.69
N PRO A 96 -8.46 -3.43 -5.99
CA PRO A 96 -7.78 -3.04 -4.77
C PRO A 96 -6.71 -1.97 -5.02
N ILE A 97 -6.34 -1.23 -3.97
CA ILE A 97 -5.21 -0.30 -3.97
C ILE A 97 -4.09 -0.93 -3.15
N LEU A 98 -2.88 -0.99 -3.71
CA LEU A 98 -1.68 -1.48 -3.03
C LEU A 98 -0.81 -0.29 -2.62
N ILE A 99 -0.48 -0.22 -1.33
CA ILE A 99 0.48 0.74 -0.79
C ILE A 99 1.70 -0.05 -0.31
N LEU A 100 2.86 0.19 -0.91
CA LEU A 100 4.13 -0.45 -0.55
C LEU A 100 5.06 0.58 0.08
N LEU A 101 5.48 0.36 1.33
CA LEU A 101 6.51 1.16 1.99
C LEU A 101 7.77 0.32 2.12
N THR A 102 8.91 0.83 1.67
CA THR A 102 10.20 0.16 1.84
C THR A 102 11.36 1.14 1.83
N ASP A 103 12.38 0.88 2.66
CA ASP A 103 13.62 1.65 2.71
C ASP A 103 14.84 0.94 2.10
N GLY A 104 14.60 -0.18 1.43
CA GLY A 104 15.65 -1.10 0.99
C GLY A 104 15.45 -1.63 -0.41
N LYS A 105 16.47 -2.35 -0.89
CA LYS A 105 16.44 -3.08 -2.15
C LYS A 105 15.98 -4.52 -1.90
N PRO A 106 15.21 -5.13 -2.84
CA PRO A 106 14.87 -6.55 -2.76
C PRO A 106 16.15 -7.38 -2.66
N SER A 107 16.25 -8.21 -1.64
CA SER A 107 17.34 -9.18 -1.48
C SER A 107 17.11 -10.42 -2.36
N ASP A 108 15.85 -10.67 -2.75
CA ASP A 108 15.36 -11.79 -3.54
C ASP A 108 14.98 -11.35 -4.97
N VAL A 109 15.93 -10.70 -5.66
CA VAL A 109 15.71 -10.04 -6.97
C VAL A 109 15.04 -10.94 -8.01
N MET A 110 15.38 -12.23 -8.05
CA MET A 110 14.76 -13.18 -8.98
C MET A 110 13.26 -13.39 -8.69
N ALA A 111 12.90 -13.62 -7.43
CA ALA A 111 11.49 -13.71 -7.01
C ALA A 111 10.76 -12.40 -7.28
N TYR A 112 11.40 -11.26 -7.00
CA TYR A 112 10.84 -9.94 -7.27
C TYR A 112 10.48 -9.75 -8.76
N ASN A 113 11.41 -10.08 -9.67
CA ASN A 113 11.15 -9.96 -11.10
C ASN A 113 10.03 -10.91 -11.57
N ASN A 114 9.92 -12.10 -10.98
CA ASN A 114 8.87 -13.07 -11.30
C ASN A 114 7.49 -12.66 -10.73
N ALA A 115 7.46 -11.98 -9.58
CA ALA A 115 6.23 -11.55 -8.92
C ALA A 115 5.60 -10.32 -9.58
N ILE A 116 6.38 -9.42 -10.19
CA ILE A 116 5.87 -8.24 -10.87
C ILE A 116 4.74 -8.54 -11.88
N PRO A 117 4.90 -9.45 -12.87
CA PRO A 117 3.83 -9.75 -13.81
C PRO A 117 2.59 -10.35 -13.12
N LEU A 118 2.77 -11.12 -12.03
CA LEU A 118 1.66 -11.65 -11.25
C LEU A 118 0.86 -10.51 -10.61
N ILE A 119 1.53 -9.56 -9.94
CA ILE A 119 0.86 -8.40 -9.34
C ILE A 119 0.16 -7.55 -10.40
N LYS A 120 0.81 -7.29 -11.54
CA LYS A 120 0.19 -6.53 -12.64
C LYS A 120 -1.04 -7.23 -13.20
N SER A 121 -1.06 -8.57 -13.24
CA SER A 121 -2.20 -9.35 -13.70
C SER A 121 -3.44 -9.25 -12.79
N LEU A 122 -3.25 -8.90 -11.51
CA LEU A 122 -4.34 -8.72 -10.55
C LEU A 122 -5.10 -7.41 -10.75
N ASN A 123 -4.63 -6.54 -11.65
CA ASN A 123 -5.36 -5.38 -12.13
C ASN A 123 -5.80 -4.46 -10.97
N PHE A 124 -4.85 -4.15 -10.08
CA PHE A 124 -5.01 -3.17 -9.01
C PHE A 124 -5.51 -1.84 -9.59
N GLY A 125 -6.36 -1.15 -8.85
CA GLY A 125 -6.86 0.17 -9.23
C GLY A 125 -5.72 1.18 -9.22
N ASN A 126 -4.80 0.99 -8.28
CA ASN A 126 -3.54 1.71 -8.18
C ASN A 126 -2.52 0.93 -7.35
N ILE A 127 -1.23 1.14 -7.63
CA ILE A 127 -0.12 0.65 -6.82
C ILE A 127 0.76 1.85 -6.52
N VAL A 128 0.90 2.21 -5.25
CA VAL A 128 1.73 3.33 -4.80
C VAL A 128 2.92 2.75 -4.05
N ALA A 129 4.13 2.99 -4.56
CA ALA A 129 5.36 2.55 -3.91
C ALA A 129 6.11 3.73 -3.31
N CYS A 130 6.40 3.66 -2.03
CA CYS A 130 7.10 4.67 -1.26
C CYS A 130 8.53 4.20 -0.98
N ALA A 131 9.50 4.86 -1.61
CA ALA A 131 10.91 4.77 -1.32
C ALA A 131 11.22 5.62 -0.08
N ALA A 132 11.33 4.98 1.09
CA ALA A 132 11.60 5.66 2.34
C ALA A 132 13.11 5.80 2.56
N GLY A 133 13.62 7.03 2.61
CA GLY A 133 14.99 7.38 2.96
C GLY A 133 16.09 6.92 1.97
N PRO A 134 17.37 7.19 2.31
CA PRO A 134 18.45 7.31 1.33
C PRO A 134 18.94 5.98 0.73
N LYS A 135 18.52 4.84 1.31
CA LYS A 135 18.90 3.51 0.85
C LYS A 135 17.89 2.90 -0.12
N ALA A 136 16.69 3.48 -0.22
CA ALA A 136 15.69 3.06 -1.16
C ALA A 136 16.12 3.42 -2.59
N ASP A 137 15.73 2.58 -3.55
CA ASP A 137 16.05 2.80 -4.96
C ASP A 137 14.75 2.87 -5.77
N PRO A 138 14.31 4.10 -6.11
CA PRO A 138 13.08 4.32 -6.85
C PRO A 138 13.03 3.54 -8.17
N ASN A 139 14.18 3.32 -8.83
CA ASN A 139 14.22 2.62 -10.12
C ASN A 139 13.84 1.15 -10.00
N ILE A 140 14.07 0.54 -8.83
CA ILE A 140 13.60 -0.82 -8.58
C ILE A 140 12.08 -0.82 -8.45
N LEU A 141 11.53 0.10 -7.66
CA LEU A 141 10.08 0.23 -7.44
C LEU A 141 9.32 0.58 -8.72
N LYS A 142 9.94 1.35 -9.63
CA LYS A 142 9.39 1.66 -10.96
C LYS A 142 9.11 0.44 -11.82
N LYS A 143 9.78 -0.69 -11.57
CA LYS A 143 9.45 -1.94 -12.27
C LYS A 143 8.06 -2.46 -11.89
N LEU A 144 7.65 -2.23 -10.65
CA LEU A 144 6.35 -2.63 -10.10
C LEU A 144 5.25 -1.64 -10.51
N THR A 145 5.47 -0.33 -10.36
CA THR A 145 4.47 0.71 -10.59
C THR A 145 5.09 2.02 -11.09
N ASP A 146 4.33 2.78 -11.87
CA ASP A 146 4.72 4.13 -12.31
C ASP A 146 4.56 5.16 -11.17
N THR A 147 3.73 4.87 -10.16
CA THR A 147 3.55 5.75 -8.99
C THR A 147 4.58 5.44 -7.92
N VAL A 148 5.76 6.05 -8.04
CA VAL A 148 6.81 5.98 -7.01
C VAL A 148 6.97 7.33 -6.32
N VAL A 149 6.86 7.31 -5.01
CA VAL A 149 7.09 8.46 -4.12
C VAL A 149 8.42 8.28 -3.42
N SER A 150 9.27 9.30 -3.44
CA SER A 150 10.46 9.38 -2.58
C SER A 150 10.10 10.19 -1.34
N LEU A 151 10.28 9.59 -0.17
CA LEU A 151 10.28 10.32 1.09
C LEU A 151 11.74 10.50 1.51
N ASP A 152 12.29 11.65 1.14
CA ASP A 152 13.69 11.99 1.38
C ASP A 152 13.95 12.16 2.89
N THR A 153 12.93 12.61 3.63
CA THR A 153 12.88 12.61 5.10
C THR A 153 11.89 11.55 5.60
N MET A 154 12.38 10.67 6.47
CA MET A 154 11.56 9.65 7.13
C MET A 154 10.86 10.22 8.38
N ASP A 155 10.20 11.37 8.23
CA ASP A 155 9.57 12.09 9.34
C ASP A 155 8.04 11.88 9.39
N LEU A 156 7.46 12.21 10.54
CA LEU A 156 6.03 12.07 10.82
C LEU A 156 5.15 12.86 9.84
N ASN A 157 5.57 14.06 9.44
CA ASN A 157 4.77 14.93 8.59
C ASN A 157 4.65 14.36 7.18
N SER A 158 5.77 13.90 6.61
CA SER A 158 5.85 13.35 5.26
C SER A 158 5.00 12.09 5.11
N PHE A 159 5.04 11.18 6.10
CA PHE A 159 4.17 10.01 6.13
C PHE A 159 2.70 10.39 6.33
N ALA A 160 2.38 11.33 7.23
CA ALA A 160 1.00 11.77 7.46
C ALA A 160 0.37 12.33 6.17
N GLN A 161 1.10 13.19 5.44
CA GLN A 161 0.65 13.74 4.17
C GLN A 161 0.51 12.67 3.09
N PHE A 162 1.43 11.70 3.04
CA PHE A 162 1.34 10.58 2.11
C PHE A 162 0.05 9.78 2.34
N PHE A 163 -0.25 9.46 3.60
CA PHE A 163 -1.46 8.73 3.94
C PHE A 163 -2.73 9.56 3.72
N GLN A 164 -2.70 10.87 3.96
CA GLN A 164 -3.80 11.77 3.59
C GLN A 164 -4.05 11.74 2.08
N TRP A 165 -3.01 11.86 1.28
CA TRP A 165 -3.10 11.82 -0.18
C TRP A 165 -3.65 10.47 -0.69
N VAL A 166 -3.17 9.36 -0.15
CA VAL A 166 -3.68 8.03 -0.52
C VAL A 166 -5.13 7.84 -0.06
N SER A 167 -5.49 8.27 1.15
CA SER A 167 -6.87 8.17 1.65
C SER A 167 -7.86 8.97 0.80
N ALA A 168 -7.47 10.16 0.33
CA ALA A 168 -8.26 10.96 -0.60
C ALA A 168 -8.46 10.23 -1.95
N SER A 169 -7.48 9.43 -2.36
CA SER A 169 -7.56 8.61 -3.58
C SER A 169 -8.52 7.43 -3.42
N VAL A 170 -8.46 6.77 -2.26
CA VAL A 170 -9.41 5.69 -1.89
C VAL A 170 -10.83 6.26 -1.84
N ALA A 171 -11.03 7.39 -1.17
CA ALA A 171 -12.31 8.07 -1.04
C ALA A 171 -12.95 8.43 -2.40
N GLN A 172 -12.17 9.00 -3.33
CA GLN A 172 -12.65 9.32 -4.68
C GLN A 172 -13.05 8.05 -5.45
N THR A 173 -12.29 6.97 -5.26
CA THR A 173 -12.59 5.68 -5.88
C THR A 173 -13.88 5.08 -5.31
N SER A 174 -14.10 5.17 -3.99
CA SER A 174 -15.31 4.68 -3.31
C SER A 174 -16.59 5.43 -3.71
N ILE A 175 -16.50 6.70 -4.10
CA ILE A 175 -17.66 7.51 -4.55
C ILE A 175 -18.07 7.17 -5.99
N SER A 176 -17.16 6.63 -6.81
CA SER A 176 -17.41 6.30 -8.22
C SER A 176 -18.24 5.02 -8.44
N VAL A 177 -19.33 4.88 -7.67
CA VAL A 177 -20.38 3.87 -7.87
C VAL A 177 -21.11 4.16 -9.19
N GLY A 178 -20.50 3.78 -10.32
CA GLY A 178 -21.17 3.71 -11.63
C GLY A 178 -20.68 4.64 -12.75
N ALA A 179 -19.55 5.35 -12.61
CA ALA A 179 -19.02 6.19 -13.71
C ALA A 179 -17.58 5.78 -14.10
N PRO A 180 -17.26 5.69 -15.40
CA PRO A 180 -15.91 5.42 -15.88
C PRO A 180 -15.10 6.71 -15.84
N THR A 181 -14.66 7.14 -14.67
CA THR A 181 -13.73 8.27 -14.55
C THR A 181 -12.37 7.76 -14.11
N SER A 182 -11.33 8.22 -14.79
CA SER A 182 -9.92 7.93 -14.58
C SER A 182 -9.56 7.77 -13.09
N ASN A 183 -8.96 6.63 -12.73
CA ASN A 183 -8.31 6.37 -11.43
C ASN A 183 -7.06 7.25 -11.23
N SER A 184 -7.20 8.57 -11.39
CA SER A 184 -6.12 9.52 -11.17
C SER A 184 -5.99 9.74 -9.66
N LEU A 185 -4.78 9.54 -9.15
CA LEU A 185 -4.41 10.10 -7.85
C LEU A 185 -4.62 11.62 -7.88
N PRO A 186 -4.99 12.25 -6.75
CA PRO A 186 -4.92 13.70 -6.63
C PRO A 186 -3.47 14.17 -6.85
N PRO A 187 -3.22 15.46 -7.12
CA PRO A 187 -1.86 15.97 -7.12
C PRO A 187 -1.18 15.69 -5.77
N PRO A 188 0.10 15.30 -5.74
CA PRO A 188 0.84 15.11 -4.50
C PRO A 188 1.02 16.46 -3.76
N PRO A 189 1.06 16.47 -2.42
CA PRO A 189 1.53 17.60 -1.62
C PRO A 189 2.98 18.00 -1.96
N ASP A 190 3.36 19.25 -1.69
CA ASP A 190 4.69 19.80 -2.01
C ASP A 190 5.84 19.04 -1.33
N GLU A 191 5.58 18.43 -0.18
CA GLU A 191 6.55 17.61 0.56
C GLU A 191 6.72 16.18 0.00
N ILE A 192 5.91 15.78 -0.99
CA ILE A 192 5.92 14.44 -1.60
C ILE A 192 6.51 14.51 -3.01
N ASN A 193 7.76 14.06 -3.15
CA ASN A 193 8.42 14.00 -4.45
C ASN A 193 7.98 12.74 -5.23
N ILE A 194 7.16 12.92 -6.27
CA ILE A 194 6.89 11.84 -7.24
C ILE A 194 8.11 11.69 -8.15
N VAL A 195 8.66 10.48 -8.16
CA VAL A 195 9.79 10.14 -9.02
C VAL A 195 9.24 9.73 -10.39
N LEU A 196 9.17 10.68 -11.33
CA LEU A 196 8.85 10.45 -12.75
C LEU A 196 9.93 9.60 -13.42
#